data_AF-A0A835VX63-F1
#
_entry.id   AF-A0A835VX63-F1
#
_cell.length_a   1.000
_cell.length_b   1.000
_cell.length_c   1.000
_cell.angle_alpha   90.00
_cell.angle_beta   90.00
_cell.angle_gamma   90.00
#
_symmetry.space_group_name_H-M   'P 1'
#
loop_
_entity.id
_entity.type
_entity.pdbx_description
1 polymer ?
#
loop_
_entity_poly.entity_id
_entity_poly.type
_entity_poly.pdbx_seq_one_letter_code
_entity_poly.pdbx_strand_id
1 'polypeptide(L)'
;MATAEPTAAELQSMIAAARKFFYNLLDNYERETGVREVETAQEKKEINDFLDACLRTKVMQYAHKYCAKKGVAPADVAGFKKLLHNMWFSFYRRDGEGNDSCGFEHVFVGESKGEAITGFHNWIQFYIEEARKHVDYLGYVRPKHGRDDADDEDRLISVQFAWKGEEKNVSTFFVGTSPEFELALYTMCFLCSEEEKTFLEIGPYDLNIVCYRIRSKYGDKVATAYPDLLGEDPTNEFKHLTLN
;
A
#
# COMPACT_ATOMS: atom_id res chain seq x y z
N MET A 1 -28.05 1.72 -20.32
CA MET A 1 -28.43 0.60 -19.43
C MET A 1 -27.69 0.79 -18.12
N ALA A 2 -28.40 1.03 -17.02
CA ALA A 2 -27.77 1.04 -15.70
C ALA A 2 -27.38 -0.42 -15.36
N THR A 3 -26.09 -0.67 -15.16
CA THR A 3 -25.62 -1.96 -14.62
C THR A 3 -26.16 -2.09 -13.20
N ALA A 4 -26.86 -3.18 -12.90
CA ALA A 4 -27.39 -3.45 -11.55
C ALA A 4 -26.26 -3.41 -10.51
N GLU A 5 -26.54 -2.87 -9.32
CA GLU A 5 -25.55 -2.88 -8.24
C GLU A 5 -25.27 -4.32 -7.78
N PRO A 6 -24.00 -4.71 -7.57
CA PRO A 6 -23.67 -6.05 -7.15
C PRO A 6 -24.12 -6.29 -5.70
N THR A 7 -24.56 -7.52 -5.46
CA THR A 7 -24.97 -8.07 -4.16
C THR A 7 -23.80 -8.18 -3.18
N ALA A 8 -24.10 -8.35 -1.89
CA ALA A 8 -23.07 -8.56 -0.86
C ALA A 8 -22.19 -9.80 -1.13
N ALA A 9 -22.79 -10.88 -1.65
CA ALA A 9 -22.05 -12.10 -2.01
C ALA A 9 -21.07 -11.87 -3.16
N GLU A 10 -21.48 -11.09 -4.18
CA GLU A 10 -20.60 -10.73 -5.29
C GLU A 10 -19.45 -9.83 -4.82
N LEU A 11 -19.71 -8.88 -3.92
CA LEU A 11 -18.66 -8.06 -3.30
C LEU A 11 -17.67 -8.92 -2.52
N GLN A 12 -18.16 -9.85 -1.68
CA GLN A 12 -17.30 -10.73 -0.90
C GLN A 12 -16.44 -11.62 -1.81
N SER A 13 -17.00 -12.12 -2.92
CA SER A 13 -16.26 -12.91 -3.89
C SER A 13 -15.16 -12.10 -4.59
N MET A 14 -15.39 -10.81 -4.87
CA MET A 14 -14.38 -9.94 -5.48
C MET A 14 -13.21 -9.68 -4.52
N ILE A 15 -13.52 -9.37 -3.26
CA ILE A 15 -12.50 -9.16 -2.20
C ILE A 15 -11.69 -10.44 -1.99
N ALA A 16 -12.36 -11.59 -1.94
CA ALA A 16 -11.69 -12.88 -1.80
C ALA A 16 -10.74 -13.18 -2.97
N ALA A 17 -11.11 -12.81 -4.20
CA ALA A 17 -10.25 -12.97 -5.36
C ALA A 17 -9.02 -12.04 -5.30
N ALA A 18 -9.21 -10.76 -4.97
CA ALA A 18 -8.10 -9.81 -4.82
C ALA A 18 -7.11 -10.27 -3.73
N ARG A 19 -7.62 -10.70 -2.57
CA ARG A 19 -6.79 -11.27 -1.50
C ARG A 19 -6.03 -12.52 -1.93
N LYS A 20 -6.67 -13.43 -2.68
CA LYS A 20 -6.01 -14.63 -3.20
C LYS A 20 -4.82 -14.28 -4.09
N PHE A 21 -5.00 -13.37 -5.03
CA PHE A 21 -3.90 -12.99 -5.94
C PHE A 21 -2.82 -12.17 -5.23
N PHE A 22 -3.19 -11.38 -4.22
CA PHE A 22 -2.23 -10.71 -3.36
C PHE A 22 -1.30 -11.71 -2.66
N TYR A 23 -1.84 -12.81 -2.10
CA TYR A 23 -1.01 -13.85 -1.50
C TYR A 23 0.01 -14.46 -2.46
N ASN A 24 -0.39 -14.73 -3.71
CA ASN A 24 0.55 -15.22 -4.71
C ASN A 24 1.72 -14.26 -4.94
N LEU A 25 1.48 -12.95 -4.89
CA LEU A 25 2.54 -11.96 -5.03
C LEU A 25 3.49 -12.02 -3.83
N LEU A 26 2.98 -12.10 -2.60
CA LEU A 26 3.83 -12.13 -1.39
C LEU A 26 4.77 -13.35 -1.34
N ASP A 27 4.37 -14.48 -1.92
CA ASP A 27 5.17 -15.71 -1.91
C ASP A 27 6.34 -15.70 -2.90
N ASN A 28 6.38 -14.76 -3.83
CA ASN A 28 7.43 -14.68 -4.85
C ASN A 28 8.70 -13.96 -4.39
N TYR A 29 8.64 -13.18 -3.30
CA TYR A 29 9.65 -12.19 -3.00
C TYR A 29 10.64 -12.63 -1.94
N GLU A 30 11.92 -12.37 -2.23
CA GLU A 30 13.03 -12.54 -1.30
C GLU A 30 13.35 -11.21 -0.61
N ARG A 31 13.76 -11.28 0.66
CA ARG A 31 13.94 -10.10 1.52
C ARG A 31 15.10 -9.18 1.10
N GLU A 32 16.14 -9.74 0.52
CA GLU A 32 17.40 -9.05 0.24
C GLU A 32 17.35 -8.28 -1.09
N THR A 33 17.46 -6.95 -1.02
CA THR A 33 17.62 -6.08 -2.19
C THR A 33 19.04 -6.18 -2.77
N GLY A 34 19.24 -5.77 -4.03
CA GLY A 34 20.58 -5.64 -4.64
C GLY A 34 20.98 -6.72 -5.63
N VAL A 35 20.10 -7.70 -5.91
CA VAL A 35 20.25 -8.63 -7.04
C VAL A 35 19.33 -8.16 -8.16
N ARG A 36 19.85 -8.10 -9.39
CA ARG A 36 19.03 -7.74 -10.55
C ARG A 36 17.92 -8.77 -10.74
N GLU A 37 16.68 -8.35 -10.51
CA GLU A 37 15.52 -9.20 -10.73
C GLU A 37 15.17 -9.25 -12.22
N VAL A 38 14.79 -10.44 -12.69
CA VAL A 38 14.26 -10.65 -14.04
C VAL A 38 12.85 -11.16 -13.90
N GLU A 39 11.89 -10.28 -14.20
CA GLU A 39 10.48 -10.59 -14.13
C GLU A 39 10.13 -11.82 -15.00
N THR A 40 9.77 -12.92 -14.34
CA THR A 40 9.40 -14.17 -14.98
C THR A 40 8.04 -14.04 -15.67
N ALA A 41 7.73 -14.96 -16.59
CA ALA A 41 6.41 -15.00 -17.21
C ALA A 41 5.29 -15.28 -16.19
N GLN A 42 5.62 -15.98 -15.09
CA GLN A 42 4.68 -16.27 -14.00
C GLN A 42 4.39 -15.03 -13.15
N GLU A 43 5.43 -14.29 -12.75
CA GLU A 43 5.27 -13.02 -11.99
C GLU A 43 4.44 -12.01 -12.79
N LYS A 44 4.73 -11.84 -14.09
CA LYS A 44 3.90 -11.00 -14.98
C LYS A 44 2.44 -11.40 -14.96
N LYS A 45 2.17 -12.70 -14.94
CA LYS A 45 0.79 -13.20 -14.91
C LYS A 45 0.13 -12.89 -13.58
N GLU A 46 0.82 -13.11 -12.47
CA GLU A 46 0.29 -12.85 -11.12
C GLU A 46 0.04 -11.37 -10.87
N ILE A 47 0.94 -10.49 -11.32
CA ILE A 47 0.74 -9.04 -11.28
C ILE A 47 -0.50 -8.65 -12.09
N ASN A 48 -0.65 -9.21 -13.30
CA ASN A 48 -1.82 -8.92 -14.12
C ASN A 48 -3.13 -9.42 -13.50
N ASP A 49 -3.13 -10.64 -12.95
CA ASP A 49 -4.29 -11.23 -12.29
C ASP A 49 -4.70 -10.44 -11.04
N PHE A 50 -3.72 -9.99 -10.24
CA PHE A 50 -3.94 -9.13 -9.08
C PHE A 50 -4.55 -7.78 -9.49
N LEU A 51 -3.96 -7.09 -10.46
CA LEU A 51 -4.48 -5.82 -10.95
C LEU A 51 -5.90 -5.97 -11.53
N ASP A 52 -6.18 -7.03 -12.30
CA ASP A 52 -7.51 -7.31 -12.84
C ASP A 52 -8.54 -7.63 -11.74
N ALA A 53 -8.12 -8.29 -10.66
CA ALA A 53 -8.99 -8.49 -9.49
C ALA A 53 -9.29 -7.18 -8.78
N CYS A 54 -8.27 -6.36 -8.50
CA CYS A 54 -8.42 -5.05 -7.87
C CYS A 54 -9.33 -4.13 -8.68
N LEU A 55 -9.12 -4.01 -10.00
CA LEU A 55 -9.90 -3.14 -10.89
C LEU A 55 -11.39 -3.50 -10.98
N ARG A 56 -11.79 -4.73 -10.63
CA ARG A 56 -13.19 -5.15 -10.57
C ARG A 56 -13.90 -4.70 -9.29
N THR A 57 -13.16 -4.33 -8.25
CA THR A 57 -13.74 -3.92 -6.96
C THR A 57 -14.35 -2.52 -7.01
N LYS A 58 -15.38 -2.27 -6.20
CA LYS A 58 -15.99 -0.92 -6.08
C LYS A 58 -14.98 0.13 -5.63
N VAL A 59 -14.06 -0.24 -4.74
CA VAL A 59 -13.05 0.66 -4.18
C VAL A 59 -12.09 1.15 -5.26
N MET A 60 -11.54 0.25 -6.08
CA MET A 60 -10.64 0.66 -7.16
C MET A 60 -11.38 1.40 -8.29
N GLN A 61 -12.64 1.04 -8.58
CA GLN A 61 -13.47 1.79 -9.52
C GLN A 61 -13.74 3.22 -9.05
N TYR A 62 -13.93 3.43 -7.74
CA TYR A 62 -14.06 4.76 -7.16
C TYR A 62 -12.76 5.56 -7.34
N ALA A 63 -11.61 4.97 -6.95
CA ALA A 63 -10.30 5.59 -7.11
C ALA A 63 -10.02 5.98 -8.57
N HIS A 64 -10.28 5.07 -9.51
CA HIS A 64 -10.14 5.33 -10.95
C HIS A 64 -10.99 6.53 -11.40
N LYS A 65 -12.29 6.53 -11.07
CA LYS A 65 -13.20 7.64 -11.42
C LYS A 65 -12.74 8.97 -10.82
N TYR A 66 -12.28 8.95 -9.58
CA TYR A 66 -11.80 10.16 -8.89
C TYR A 66 -10.54 10.72 -9.58
N CYS A 67 -9.52 9.88 -9.79
CA CYS A 67 -8.27 10.28 -10.45
C CYS A 67 -8.50 10.73 -11.90
N ALA A 68 -9.38 10.05 -12.65
CA ALA A 68 -9.74 10.45 -14.00
C ALA A 68 -10.45 11.80 -14.02
N LYS A 69 -11.39 12.06 -13.09
CA LYS A 69 -12.09 13.35 -12.97
C LYS A 69 -11.13 14.49 -12.61
N LYS A 70 -10.08 14.20 -11.82
CA LYS A 70 -9.01 15.16 -11.49
C LYS A 70 -8.01 15.38 -12.62
N GLY A 71 -8.09 14.60 -13.71
CA GLY A 71 -7.17 14.70 -14.85
C GLY A 71 -5.78 14.11 -14.60
N VAL A 72 -5.61 13.33 -13.52
CA VAL A 72 -4.32 12.74 -13.11
C VAL A 72 -4.19 11.26 -13.47
N ALA A 73 -5.20 10.68 -14.11
CA ALA A 73 -5.19 9.30 -14.61
C ALA A 73 -5.96 9.18 -15.94
N PRO A 74 -5.62 8.19 -16.80
CA PRO A 74 -6.39 7.87 -17.98
C PRO A 74 -7.85 7.52 -17.65
N ALA A 75 -8.79 7.99 -18.48
CA ALA A 75 -10.22 7.74 -18.28
C ALA A 75 -10.64 6.29 -18.56
N ASP A 76 -9.88 5.58 -19.41
CA ASP A 76 -10.15 4.18 -19.72
C ASP A 76 -9.45 3.22 -18.75
N VAL A 77 -10.10 2.09 -18.45
CA VAL A 77 -9.62 1.12 -17.47
C VAL A 77 -8.28 0.48 -17.89
N ALA A 78 -8.05 0.28 -19.19
CA ALA A 78 -6.81 -0.30 -19.68
C ALA A 78 -5.61 0.66 -19.49
N GLY A 79 -5.81 1.95 -19.74
CA GLY A 79 -4.85 3.01 -19.45
C GLY A 79 -4.56 3.13 -17.96
N PHE A 80 -5.59 3.07 -17.12
CA PHE A 80 -5.41 3.08 -15.67
C PHE A 80 -4.66 1.83 -15.15
N LYS A 81 -4.95 0.64 -15.70
CA LYS A 81 -4.17 -0.58 -15.39
C LYS A 81 -2.69 -0.42 -15.74
N LYS A 82 -2.38 0.16 -16.91
CA LYS A 82 -1.00 0.44 -17.32
C LYS A 82 -0.31 1.43 -16.40
N LEU A 83 -1.03 2.48 -15.96
CA LEU A 83 -0.53 3.44 -14.99
C LEU A 83 -0.21 2.76 -13.65
N LEU A 84 -1.13 1.96 -13.11
CA LEU A 84 -0.93 1.18 -11.89
C LEU A 84 0.29 0.25 -12.01
N HIS A 85 0.38 -0.49 -13.12
CA HIS A 85 1.53 -1.36 -13.37
C HIS A 85 2.83 -0.57 -13.38
N ASN A 86 2.88 0.56 -14.08
CA ASN A 86 4.11 1.34 -14.17
C ASN A 86 4.53 1.93 -12.83
N MET A 87 3.56 2.38 -12.03
CA MET A 87 3.79 3.05 -10.76
C MET A 87 4.19 2.08 -9.64
N TRP A 88 3.56 0.90 -9.60
CA TRP A 88 3.74 -0.07 -8.51
C TRP A 88 4.73 -1.19 -8.84
N PHE A 89 4.76 -1.67 -10.09
CA PHE A 89 5.46 -2.92 -10.44
C PHE A 89 6.66 -2.72 -11.39
N SER A 90 6.83 -1.55 -12.00
CA SER A 90 8.05 -1.29 -12.77
C SER A 90 9.25 -1.17 -11.84
N PHE A 91 10.26 -1.99 -12.06
CA PHE A 91 11.51 -1.88 -11.33
C PHE A 91 12.17 -0.51 -11.50
N TYR A 92 12.78 -0.04 -10.42
CA TYR A 92 13.67 1.11 -10.41
C TYR A 92 14.93 0.78 -9.63
N ARG A 93 15.89 1.70 -9.65
CA ARG A 93 17.14 1.58 -8.91
C ARG A 93 16.99 2.33 -7.59
N ARG A 94 17.23 1.67 -6.48
CA ARG A 94 17.22 2.32 -5.17
C ARG A 94 18.62 2.60 -4.65
N ASP A 95 19.57 1.66 -4.80
CA ASP A 95 20.98 1.83 -4.46
C ASP A 95 21.90 1.00 -5.39
N GLY A 96 23.10 1.51 -5.73
CA GLY A 96 24.15 0.73 -6.43
C GLY A 96 23.89 0.39 -7.92
N GLU A 97 24.44 -0.74 -8.38
CA GLU A 97 24.31 -1.27 -9.75
C GLU A 97 23.20 -2.32 -9.86
N GLY A 98 21.94 -1.91 -10.05
CA GLY A 98 20.83 -2.84 -10.30
C GLY A 98 19.49 -2.14 -10.48
N ASN A 99 18.57 -2.76 -11.25
CA ASN A 99 17.13 -2.51 -11.13
C ASN A 99 16.61 -3.66 -10.27
N ASP A 100 16.28 -3.40 -9.01
CA ASP A 100 16.26 -4.42 -7.96
C ASP A 100 15.08 -4.29 -6.98
N SER A 101 14.16 -3.35 -7.21
CA SER A 101 13.00 -3.14 -6.34
C SER A 101 11.86 -2.46 -7.11
N CYS A 102 10.61 -2.76 -6.72
CA CYS A 102 9.43 -2.02 -7.13
C CYS A 102 8.62 -1.48 -5.94
N GLY A 103 7.65 -0.60 -6.22
CA GLY A 103 6.83 0.03 -5.19
C GLY A 103 5.94 -0.97 -4.44
N PHE A 104 5.47 -2.02 -5.13
CA PHE A 104 4.66 -3.06 -4.52
C PHE A 104 5.46 -3.86 -3.49
N GLU A 105 6.64 -4.35 -3.87
CA GLU A 105 7.57 -5.06 -2.98
C GLU A 105 7.83 -4.26 -1.71
N HIS A 106 8.28 -3.02 -1.87
CA HIS A 106 8.66 -2.23 -0.72
C HIS A 106 7.50 -1.98 0.27
N VAL A 107 6.32 -1.64 -0.25
CA VAL A 107 5.16 -1.27 0.58
C VAL A 107 4.50 -2.49 1.20
N PHE A 108 4.20 -3.50 0.38
CA PHE A 108 3.36 -4.63 0.77
C PHE A 108 4.12 -5.86 1.25
N VAL A 109 5.32 -6.12 0.72
CA VAL A 109 6.17 -7.27 1.12
C VAL A 109 7.14 -6.87 2.22
N GLY A 110 7.73 -5.69 2.07
CA GLY A 110 8.82 -5.21 2.91
C GLY A 110 10.19 -5.62 2.39
N GLU A 111 11.16 -4.74 2.61
CA GLU A 111 12.55 -4.88 2.17
C GLU A 111 13.47 -4.58 3.34
N SER A 112 14.69 -5.11 3.29
CA SER A 112 15.77 -4.76 4.20
C SER A 112 16.96 -4.21 3.45
N LYS A 113 17.55 -3.14 4.00
CA LYS A 113 18.75 -2.50 3.48
C LYS A 113 19.84 -2.61 4.55
N GLY A 114 20.80 -3.51 4.34
CA GLY A 114 21.72 -3.90 5.40
C GLY A 114 20.94 -4.53 6.55
N GLU A 115 21.17 -4.04 7.77
CA GLU A 115 20.50 -4.53 8.99
C GLU A 115 19.22 -3.75 9.33
N ALA A 116 18.69 -2.94 8.40
CA ALA A 116 17.54 -2.07 8.63
C ALA A 116 16.35 -2.43 7.73
N ILE A 117 15.19 -2.65 8.34
CA ILE A 117 13.92 -2.91 7.65
C ILE A 117 13.30 -1.57 7.23
N THR A 118 13.31 -1.29 5.93
CA THR A 118 12.89 0.01 5.38
C THR A 118 11.43 0.03 4.92
N GLY A 119 10.82 -1.13 4.65
CA GLY A 119 9.41 -1.29 4.26
C GLY A 119 8.58 -2.03 5.31
N PHE A 120 7.64 -2.89 4.87
CA PHE A 120 6.84 -3.77 5.74
C PHE A 120 5.75 -3.00 6.53
N HIS A 121 4.76 -2.49 5.80
CA HIS A 121 3.64 -1.69 6.32
C HIS A 121 2.27 -2.31 6.00
N ASN A 122 2.20 -3.64 5.91
CA ASN A 122 0.97 -4.34 5.57
C ASN A 122 0.65 -5.45 6.58
N TRP A 123 -0.58 -5.46 7.10
CA TRP A 123 -0.99 -6.40 8.14
C TRP A 123 -1.11 -7.85 7.65
N ILE A 124 -1.42 -8.05 6.37
CA ILE A 124 -1.53 -9.39 5.80
C ILE A 124 -0.14 -10.03 5.74
N GLN A 125 0.86 -9.26 5.30
CA GLN A 125 2.26 -9.69 5.33
C GLN A 125 2.75 -9.93 6.76
N PHE A 126 2.40 -9.05 7.70
CA PHE A 126 2.70 -9.25 9.12
C PHE A 126 2.15 -10.57 9.63
N TYR A 127 0.88 -10.84 9.37
CA TYR A 127 0.19 -12.07 9.76
C TYR A 127 0.85 -13.32 9.17
N ILE A 128 1.24 -13.29 7.89
CA ILE A 128 1.92 -14.43 7.23
C ILE A 128 3.29 -14.68 7.85
N GLU A 129 4.10 -13.64 8.00
CA GLU A 129 5.47 -13.79 8.48
C GLU A 129 5.51 -14.13 9.99
N GLU A 130 4.54 -13.67 10.77
CA GLU A 130 4.34 -14.11 12.16
C GLU A 130 3.96 -15.60 12.21
N ALA A 131 3.03 -16.05 11.37
CA ALA A 131 2.66 -17.47 11.27
C ALA A 131 3.85 -18.36 10.84
N ARG A 132 4.77 -17.82 10.04
CA ARG A 132 6.03 -18.47 9.63
C ARG A 132 7.12 -18.41 10.71
N LYS A 133 6.89 -17.73 11.84
CA LYS A 133 7.88 -17.45 12.90
C LYS A 133 9.07 -16.62 12.41
N HIS A 134 8.86 -15.83 11.36
CA HIS A 134 9.82 -14.86 10.88
C HIS A 134 9.64 -13.52 11.57
N VAL A 135 8.44 -13.18 12.02
CA VAL A 135 8.17 -11.98 12.81
C VAL A 135 8.09 -12.32 14.30
N ASP A 136 8.81 -11.55 15.11
CA ASP A 136 8.70 -11.52 16.57
C ASP A 136 8.10 -10.18 17.01
N TYR A 137 6.88 -10.20 17.55
CA TYR A 137 6.18 -8.99 17.98
C TYR A 137 6.74 -8.50 19.32
N LEU A 138 7.28 -7.28 19.32
CA LEU A 138 7.95 -6.69 20.49
C LEU A 138 7.06 -5.74 21.28
N GLY A 139 5.93 -5.31 20.73
CA GLY A 139 4.93 -4.53 21.44
C GLY A 139 4.26 -3.44 20.61
N TYR A 140 3.21 -2.86 21.19
CA TYR A 140 2.50 -1.74 20.61
C TYR A 140 3.28 -0.45 20.87
N VAL A 141 3.41 0.38 19.84
CA VAL A 141 3.99 1.71 19.93
C VAL A 141 2.85 2.69 20.13
N ARG A 142 2.80 3.29 21.33
CA ARG A 142 1.75 4.26 21.65
C ARG A 142 1.84 5.47 20.73
N PRO A 143 0.72 5.94 20.15
CA PRO A 143 0.72 7.22 19.48
C PRO A 143 1.11 8.30 20.49
N LYS A 144 1.89 9.30 20.04
CA LYS A 144 2.32 10.38 20.93
C LYS A 144 1.14 11.12 21.54
N HIS A 145 0.04 11.26 20.79
CA HIS A 145 -1.23 11.89 21.19
C HIS A 145 -2.39 11.02 20.69
N GLY A 146 -3.44 10.79 21.48
CA GLY A 146 -4.59 9.94 21.09
C GLY A 146 -5.11 9.09 22.25
N ARG A 147 -5.92 8.06 21.94
CA ARG A 147 -6.34 7.08 22.96
C ARG A 147 -5.12 6.33 23.50
N ASP A 148 -5.09 6.20 24.82
CA ASP A 148 -3.99 5.59 25.57
C ASP A 148 -4.04 4.05 25.56
N ASP A 149 -5.18 3.50 25.13
CA ASP A 149 -5.48 2.07 25.11
C ASP A 149 -5.75 1.67 23.66
N ALA A 150 -4.84 0.85 23.10
CA ALA A 150 -5.17 0.11 21.89
C ALA A 150 -6.20 -0.97 22.26
N ASP A 151 -7.30 -1.06 21.53
CA ASP A 151 -8.34 -2.07 21.76
C ASP A 151 -8.49 -3.02 20.55
N ASP A 152 -9.20 -4.14 20.74
CA ASP A 152 -9.38 -5.18 19.70
C ASP A 152 -10.16 -4.66 18.46
N GLU A 153 -10.74 -3.46 18.54
CA GLU A 153 -11.44 -2.83 17.43
C GLU A 153 -10.55 -1.88 16.62
N ASP A 154 -9.31 -1.64 17.04
CA ASP A 154 -8.40 -0.76 16.33
C ASP A 154 -8.04 -1.30 14.94
N ARG A 155 -8.25 -0.45 13.93
CA ARG A 155 -7.98 -0.72 12.52
C ARG A 155 -6.75 -0.01 11.99
N LEU A 156 -6.01 0.67 12.86
CA LEU A 156 -4.75 1.34 12.56
C LEU A 156 -3.85 1.24 13.78
N ILE A 157 -2.73 0.53 13.65
CA ILE A 157 -1.83 0.24 14.77
C ILE A 157 -0.40 0.61 14.42
N SER A 158 0.37 1.00 15.44
CA SER A 158 1.82 1.13 15.38
C SER A 158 2.45 0.04 16.24
N VAL A 159 3.38 -0.72 15.69
CA VAL A 159 4.02 -1.84 16.37
C VAL A 159 5.53 -1.83 16.20
N GLN A 160 6.22 -2.39 17.18
CA GLN A 160 7.63 -2.75 17.12
C GLN A 160 7.72 -4.26 16.92
N PHE A 161 8.61 -4.71 16.04
CA PHE A 161 8.83 -6.14 15.80
C PHE A 161 10.24 -6.41 15.29
N ALA A 162 10.70 -7.65 15.42
CA ALA A 162 11.86 -8.13 14.68
C ALA A 162 11.41 -8.99 13.49
N TRP A 163 12.04 -8.85 12.33
CA TRP A 163 11.81 -9.70 11.16
C TRP A 163 13.10 -10.44 10.80
N LYS A 164 13.07 -11.77 10.91
CA LYS A 164 14.20 -12.69 10.75
C LYS A 164 15.45 -12.23 11.53
N GLY A 165 15.24 -11.71 12.74
CA GLY A 165 16.31 -11.30 13.66
C GLY A 165 16.72 -9.83 13.60
N GLU A 166 16.20 -9.03 12.68
CA GLU A 166 16.47 -7.58 12.61
C GLU A 166 15.28 -6.78 13.14
N GLU A 167 15.54 -5.78 13.99
CA GLU A 167 14.50 -4.98 14.62
C GLU A 167 14.00 -3.84 13.71
N LYS A 168 12.68 -3.67 13.67
CA LYS A 168 12.01 -2.49 13.16
C LYS A 168 11.35 -1.75 14.33
N ASN A 169 11.90 -0.57 14.64
CA ASN A 169 11.48 0.24 15.79
C ASN A 169 10.00 0.62 15.76
N VAL A 170 9.49 1.02 14.60
CA VAL A 170 8.07 1.39 14.42
C VAL A 170 7.64 1.02 13.01
N SER A 171 6.52 0.32 12.89
CA SER A 171 5.74 0.23 11.67
C SER A 171 4.28 0.52 11.98
N THR A 172 3.69 1.43 11.21
CA THR A 172 2.26 1.75 11.30
C THR A 172 1.56 1.19 10.08
N PHE A 173 0.44 0.50 10.28
CA PHE A 173 -0.35 -0.09 9.20
C PHE A 173 -1.82 -0.29 9.59
N PHE A 174 -2.68 -0.36 8.57
CA PHE A 174 -4.09 -0.68 8.76
C PHE A 174 -4.27 -2.16 9.11
N VAL A 175 -5.32 -2.50 9.87
CA VAL A 175 -5.65 -3.88 10.25
C VAL A 175 -7.06 -4.23 9.76
N GLY A 176 -7.18 -5.36 9.06
CA GLY A 176 -8.45 -5.87 8.54
C GLY A 176 -8.90 -5.23 7.21
N THR A 177 -8.10 -4.33 6.64
CA THR A 177 -8.29 -3.76 5.30
C THR A 177 -8.03 -4.79 4.21
N SER A 178 -8.67 -4.63 3.05
CA SER A 178 -8.36 -5.44 1.87
C SER A 178 -7.17 -4.87 1.08
N PRO A 179 -6.41 -5.69 0.33
CA PRO A 179 -5.29 -5.20 -0.46
C PRO A 179 -5.68 -4.10 -1.46
N GLU A 180 -6.85 -4.22 -2.09
CA GLU A 180 -7.35 -3.20 -3.01
C GLU A 180 -7.71 -1.88 -2.33
N PHE A 181 -8.03 -1.88 -1.03
CA PHE A 181 -8.28 -0.66 -0.28
C PHE A 181 -6.98 0.13 -0.10
N GLU A 182 -5.94 -0.51 0.43
CA GLU A 182 -4.63 0.12 0.62
C GLU A 182 -4.03 0.56 -0.73
N LEU A 183 -4.08 -0.32 -1.75
CA LEU A 183 -3.61 0.02 -3.09
C LEU A 183 -4.36 1.21 -3.69
N ALA A 184 -5.68 1.30 -3.53
CA ALA A 184 -6.48 2.42 -4.02
C ALA A 184 -6.15 3.71 -3.27
N LEU A 185 -6.09 3.67 -1.94
CA LEU A 185 -5.81 4.80 -1.09
C LEU A 185 -4.44 5.41 -1.40
N TYR A 186 -3.39 4.60 -1.39
CA TYR A 186 -2.04 5.04 -1.69
C TYR A 186 -1.91 5.55 -3.13
N THR A 187 -2.58 4.90 -4.09
CA THR A 187 -2.63 5.40 -5.48
C THR A 187 -3.29 6.77 -5.57
N MET A 188 -4.40 6.99 -4.87
CA MET A 188 -5.09 8.28 -4.88
C MET A 188 -4.22 9.38 -4.28
N CYS A 189 -3.62 9.15 -3.11
CA CYS A 189 -2.68 10.10 -2.49
C CYS A 189 -1.49 10.39 -3.41
N PHE A 190 -0.91 9.35 -4.00
CA PHE A 190 0.20 9.48 -4.93
C PHE A 190 -0.17 10.22 -6.22
N LEU A 191 -1.37 10.08 -6.76
CA LEU A 191 -1.72 10.77 -8.02
C LEU A 191 -2.27 12.18 -7.78
N CYS A 192 -2.86 12.45 -6.62
CA CYS A 192 -3.59 13.70 -6.37
C CYS A 192 -2.83 14.73 -5.54
N SER A 193 -1.68 14.39 -4.96
CA SER A 193 -0.84 15.31 -4.18
C SER A 193 0.61 15.24 -4.65
N GLU A 194 1.32 16.36 -4.72
CA GLU A 194 2.79 16.37 -4.89
C GLU A 194 3.52 16.33 -3.55
N GLU A 195 2.82 16.61 -2.45
CA GLU A 195 3.36 16.59 -1.08
C GLU A 195 3.63 15.17 -0.61
N GLU A 196 4.65 15.02 0.24
CA GLU A 196 5.01 13.73 0.82
C GLU A 196 3.95 13.22 1.79
N LYS A 197 3.21 14.11 2.47
CA LYS A 197 2.17 13.77 3.43
C LYS A 197 0.81 14.27 2.97
N THR A 198 -0.17 13.38 2.94
CA THR A 198 -1.58 13.72 2.67
C THR A 198 -2.40 13.44 3.92
N PHE A 199 -2.88 14.49 4.58
CA PHE A 199 -3.78 14.37 5.73
C PHE A 199 -5.13 13.81 5.28
N LEU A 200 -5.66 12.84 6.02
CA LEU A 200 -6.97 12.22 5.81
C LEU A 200 -7.66 11.94 7.14
N GLU A 201 -8.98 12.09 7.12
CA GLU A 201 -9.89 11.63 8.16
C GLU A 201 -10.54 10.33 7.67
N ILE A 202 -10.17 9.19 8.25
CA ILE A 202 -10.68 7.86 7.88
C ILE A 202 -11.37 7.23 9.08
N GLY A 203 -12.70 7.27 9.09
CA GLY A 203 -13.48 6.78 10.22
C GLY A 203 -13.14 7.58 11.49
N PRO A 204 -12.69 6.93 12.58
CA PRO A 204 -12.27 7.63 13.80
C PRO A 204 -10.80 8.08 13.79
N TYR A 205 -10.06 7.86 12.69
CA TYR A 205 -8.62 8.10 12.62
C TYR A 205 -8.28 9.35 11.82
N ASP A 206 -7.54 10.26 12.44
CA ASP A 206 -6.83 11.33 11.76
C ASP A 206 -5.40 10.87 11.50
N LEU A 207 -4.99 10.84 10.23
CA LEU A 207 -3.69 10.29 9.84
C LEU A 207 -3.12 11.01 8.62
N ASN A 208 -1.82 10.88 8.43
CA ASN A 208 -1.19 11.17 7.14
C ASN A 208 -1.01 9.88 6.36
N ILE A 209 -1.27 9.91 5.06
CA ILE A 209 -0.69 8.95 4.13
C ILE A 209 0.62 9.55 3.65
N VAL A 210 1.72 8.90 4.00
CA VAL A 210 3.05 9.26 3.53
C VAL A 210 3.28 8.58 2.20
N CYS A 211 3.75 9.30 1.18
CA CYS A 211 4.13 8.76 -0.12
C CYS A 211 5.47 9.36 -0.58
N TYR A 212 6.47 8.52 -0.74
CA TYR A 212 7.72 8.91 -1.40
C TYR A 212 7.73 8.46 -2.86
N ARG A 213 8.36 9.27 -3.70
CA ARG A 213 8.36 9.09 -5.16
C ARG A 213 9.77 8.85 -5.67
N ILE A 214 9.91 7.90 -6.60
CA ILE A 214 11.05 7.86 -7.51
C ILE A 214 10.67 8.60 -8.79
N ARG A 215 11.28 9.77 -8.99
CA ARG A 215 11.05 10.56 -10.21
C ARG A 215 11.68 9.88 -11.42
N SER A 216 10.96 9.81 -12.53
CA SER A 216 11.47 9.19 -13.75
C SER A 216 10.88 9.82 -15.00
N LYS A 217 11.69 9.91 -16.06
CA LYS A 217 11.23 10.37 -17.39
C LYS A 217 10.15 9.45 -18.00
N TYR A 218 9.97 8.24 -17.46
CA TYR A 218 8.96 7.26 -17.88
C TYR A 218 7.74 7.23 -16.95
N GLY A 219 7.57 8.28 -16.12
CA GLY A 219 6.53 8.35 -15.10
C GLY A 219 7.06 7.96 -13.73
N ASP A 220 6.58 8.69 -12.73
CA ASP A 220 6.98 8.51 -11.34
C ASP A 220 6.49 7.18 -10.79
N LYS A 221 7.28 6.63 -9.86
CA LYS A 221 7.03 5.34 -9.23
C LYS A 221 6.91 5.50 -7.73
N VAL A 222 6.14 4.62 -7.10
CA VAL A 222 6.03 4.60 -5.64
C VAL A 222 7.34 4.08 -5.07
N ALA A 223 8.00 4.91 -4.25
CA ALA A 223 9.12 4.48 -3.44
C ALA A 223 8.60 3.78 -2.18
N THR A 224 7.80 4.48 -1.39
CA THR A 224 7.10 3.91 -0.24
C THR A 224 5.78 4.61 -0.03
N ALA A 225 4.85 3.92 0.61
CA ALA A 225 3.55 4.43 1.00
C ALA A 225 3.10 3.74 2.29
N TYR A 226 2.70 4.51 3.30
CA TYR A 226 2.24 3.96 4.58
C TYR A 226 1.42 5.00 5.35
N PRO A 227 0.54 4.57 6.27
CA PRO A 227 -0.13 5.50 7.16
C PRO A 227 0.81 5.92 8.29
N ASP A 228 0.80 7.21 8.63
CA ASP A 228 1.55 7.80 9.73
C ASP A 228 0.52 8.43 10.69
N LEU A 229 0.44 7.89 11.90
CA LEU A 229 -0.37 8.47 12.97
C LEU A 229 0.22 9.85 13.30
N LEU A 230 -0.64 10.87 13.32
CA LEU A 230 -0.19 12.27 13.42
C LEU A 230 0.70 12.50 14.64
N GLY A 231 2.00 12.65 14.37
CA GLY A 231 2.93 13.35 15.24
C GLY A 231 3.16 14.75 14.69
N GLU A 232 2.49 15.73 15.29
CA GLU A 232 2.43 17.16 14.92
C GLU A 232 1.60 17.50 13.66
N ASP A 233 0.67 18.46 13.84
CA ASP A 233 -0.06 19.20 12.81
C ASP A 233 0.91 20.21 12.16
N PRO A 234 1.41 20.00 10.94
CA PRO A 234 2.08 21.05 10.23
C PRO A 234 0.99 21.82 9.50
N THR A 235 0.41 22.79 10.19
CA THR A 235 -0.48 23.81 9.63
C THR A 235 -1.71 23.28 8.89
N ASN A 236 -2.77 23.12 9.67
CA ASN A 236 -4.19 22.99 9.33
C ASN A 236 -4.75 23.97 8.25
N GLU A 237 -4.21 23.98 7.03
CA GLU A 237 -4.74 24.78 5.90
C GLU A 237 -5.83 24.05 5.09
N PHE A 238 -6.16 22.79 5.39
CA PHE A 238 -7.19 22.02 4.66
C PHE A 238 -8.50 21.78 5.41
N LYS A 239 -8.72 22.45 6.55
CA LYS A 239 -9.98 22.43 7.33
C LYS A 239 -11.24 22.90 6.56
N HIS A 240 -11.11 23.28 5.30
CA HIS A 240 -12.18 23.78 4.46
C HIS A 240 -12.65 22.83 3.34
N LEU A 241 -12.14 21.60 3.27
CA LEU A 241 -12.69 20.59 2.36
C LEU A 241 -13.73 19.72 3.07
N THR A 242 -14.84 20.34 3.47
CA THR A 242 -16.08 19.63 3.73
C THR A 242 -16.68 19.24 2.37
N LEU A 243 -16.74 17.94 2.09
CA LEU A 243 -17.55 17.41 0.99
C LEU A 243 -19.01 17.45 1.43
N ASN A 244 -19.77 18.40 0.88
CA ASN A 244 -21.25 18.37 0.90
C ASN A 244 -21.77 17.23 0.02
#